data_AF-A0A6I1TYI3-F1
#
_entry.id   AF-A0A6I1TYI3-F1
#
_cell.length_a   1.000
_cell.length_b   1.000
_cell.length_c   1.000
_cell.angle_alpha   90.00
_cell.angle_beta   90.00
_cell.angle_gamma   90.00
#
_symmetry.space_group_name_H-M   'P 1'
#
loop_
_entity.id
_entity.type
_entity.pdbx_description
1 polymer ?
#
loop_
_entity_poly.entity_id
_entity_poly.type
_entity_poly.pdbx_seq_one_letter_code
_entity_poly.pdbx_strand_id
1 'polypeptide(L)'
;MSKLKKDQKEYIAVIHHNSGFPEHFWLGSLSKNEVEIIFGILEIIHNRYSQEGVTISYLDIAIISEYATELYDNNTNNQFERFIESIQTKLRLVSYRQLLGPYEKSDSVFHDYPIFLQFTVDNIDQELTLYVSETVYQLEIKKDKNGNIIEEERRIADLFRKEDWPEIQVYEKVKEGYFIKIEKRK
;
A
#
# COMPACT_ATOMS: atom_id res chain seq x y z
N MET A 1 -24.22 -15.73 4.76
CA MET A 1 -24.21 -14.32 4.30
C MET A 1 -24.09 -13.27 5.41
N SER A 2 -24.39 -13.53 6.69
CA SER A 2 -24.32 -12.49 7.75
C SER A 2 -22.93 -12.27 8.37
N LYS A 3 -22.05 -13.28 8.33
CA LYS A 3 -20.70 -13.23 8.92
C LYS A 3 -19.72 -12.47 8.04
N LEU A 4 -19.61 -12.86 6.76
CA LEU A 4 -18.83 -12.17 5.71
C LEU A 4 -19.10 -10.66 5.64
N LYS A 5 -20.38 -10.24 5.67
CA LYS A 5 -20.74 -8.81 5.62
C LYS A 5 -20.33 -8.02 6.88
N LYS A 6 -20.20 -8.69 8.03
CA LYS A 6 -19.73 -8.07 9.26
C LYS A 6 -18.20 -7.94 9.24
N ASP A 7 -17.53 -9.01 8.82
CA ASP A 7 -16.07 -9.07 8.70
C ASP A 7 -15.56 -8.07 7.63
N GLN A 8 -16.27 -7.93 6.49
CA GLN A 8 -16.04 -6.90 5.48
C GLN A 8 -16.09 -5.46 6.04
N LYS A 9 -17.09 -5.14 6.87
CA LYS A 9 -17.23 -3.78 7.44
C LYS A 9 -16.14 -3.45 8.44
N GLU A 10 -15.72 -4.44 9.23
CA GLU A 10 -14.62 -4.30 10.17
C GLU A 10 -13.29 -4.11 9.42
N TYR A 11 -13.10 -4.84 8.32
CA TYR A 11 -11.94 -4.73 7.43
C TYR A 11 -11.86 -3.40 6.69
N ILE A 12 -12.95 -2.97 6.03
CA ILE A 12 -13.05 -1.68 5.34
C ILE A 12 -12.80 -0.51 6.30
N ALA A 13 -13.20 -0.64 7.57
CA ALA A 13 -12.95 0.40 8.58
C ALA A 13 -11.47 0.52 8.98
N VAL A 14 -10.69 -0.57 8.94
CA VAL A 14 -9.23 -0.49 9.05
C VAL A 14 -8.65 0.20 7.80
N ILE A 15 -9.28 -0.04 6.63
CA ILE A 15 -8.80 0.46 5.33
C ILE A 15 -8.81 1.96 5.13
N HIS A 16 -9.73 2.64 5.79
CA HIS A 16 -9.85 4.08 5.68
C HIS A 16 -8.92 4.88 6.62
N HIS A 17 -8.05 4.25 7.40
CA HIS A 17 -7.29 4.94 8.45
C HIS A 17 -5.95 5.58 8.02
N ASN A 18 -5.53 5.44 6.75
CA ASN A 18 -4.24 5.97 6.28
C ASN A 18 -4.34 6.78 4.98
N SER A 19 -4.94 7.98 5.07
CA SER A 19 -5.16 8.87 3.91
C SER A 19 -3.88 9.40 3.24
N GLY A 20 -2.70 9.31 3.87
CA GLY A 20 -1.41 9.72 3.30
C GLY A 20 -0.59 8.58 2.65
N PHE A 21 -0.97 7.33 2.91
CA PHE A 21 -0.31 6.14 2.35
C PHE A 21 -0.39 6.07 0.80
N PRO A 22 -1.50 6.46 0.14
CA PRO A 22 -1.62 6.41 -1.33
C PRO A 22 -0.73 7.39 -2.11
N GLU A 23 -0.38 8.55 -1.54
CA GLU A 23 0.24 9.64 -2.30
C GLU A 23 1.69 9.35 -2.72
N HIS A 24 2.32 8.40 -2.03
CA HIS A 24 3.71 8.01 -2.26
C HIS A 24 3.86 6.80 -3.20
N PHE A 25 2.76 6.12 -3.52
CA PHE A 25 2.78 4.94 -4.37
C PHE A 25 2.25 5.24 -5.76
N TRP A 26 3.02 4.84 -6.76
CA TRP A 26 2.51 4.66 -8.10
C TRP A 26 1.95 3.24 -8.25
N LEU A 27 0.63 3.14 -8.38
CA LEU A 27 -0.06 1.85 -8.51
C LEU A 27 -0.12 1.31 -9.96
N GLY A 28 0.34 2.10 -10.93
CA GLY A 28 0.16 1.80 -12.34
C GLY A 28 -1.26 2.09 -12.86
N SER A 29 -1.56 1.59 -14.06
CA SER A 29 -2.88 1.72 -14.65
C SER A 29 -3.82 0.63 -14.12
N LEU A 30 -4.72 1.04 -13.24
CA LEU A 30 -5.72 0.19 -12.59
C LEU A 30 -7.14 0.72 -12.86
N SER A 31 -8.08 -0.20 -13.04
CA SER A 31 -9.52 0.06 -12.96
C SER A 31 -9.94 0.33 -11.51
N LYS A 32 -11.14 0.88 -11.32
CA LYS A 32 -11.65 1.21 -9.98
C LYS A 32 -11.63 0.02 -9.01
N ASN A 33 -12.04 -1.16 -9.46
CA ASN A 33 -12.06 -2.37 -8.63
C ASN A 33 -10.64 -2.83 -8.30
N GLU A 34 -9.73 -2.79 -9.27
CA GLU A 34 -8.32 -3.14 -9.05
C GLU A 34 -7.67 -2.20 -8.04
N VAL A 35 -7.97 -0.89 -8.08
CA VAL A 35 -7.47 0.07 -7.09
C VAL A 35 -7.87 -0.33 -5.67
N GLU A 36 -9.15 -0.65 -5.45
CA GLU A 36 -9.67 -1.06 -4.13
C GLU A 36 -8.99 -2.34 -3.63
N ILE A 37 -8.83 -3.34 -4.50
CA ILE A 37 -8.18 -4.62 -4.17
C ILE A 37 -6.70 -4.42 -3.83
N ILE A 38 -5.97 -3.66 -4.67
CA ILE A 38 -4.54 -3.40 -4.47
C ILE A 38 -4.31 -2.63 -3.18
N PHE A 39 -5.12 -1.60 -2.89
CA PHE A 39 -5.01 -0.88 -1.63
C PHE A 39 -5.29 -1.77 -0.42
N GLY A 40 -6.35 -2.58 -0.46
CA GLY A 40 -6.64 -3.52 0.62
C GLY A 40 -5.48 -4.48 0.86
N ILE A 41 -4.84 -4.98 -0.20
CA ILE A 41 -3.65 -5.86 -0.07
C ILE A 41 -2.47 -5.12 0.56
N LEU A 42 -2.14 -3.92 0.10
CA LEU A 42 -1.03 -3.13 0.66
C LEU A 42 -1.19 -2.89 2.16
N GLU A 43 -2.43 -2.74 2.60
CA GLU A 43 -2.73 -2.51 3.99
C GLU A 43 -2.68 -3.76 4.85
N ILE A 44 -3.14 -4.90 4.32
CA ILE A 44 -2.93 -6.19 4.99
C ILE A 44 -1.44 -6.38 5.26
N ILE A 45 -0.62 -6.08 4.25
CA ILE A 45 0.84 -6.16 4.34
C ILE A 45 1.35 -5.19 5.40
N HIS A 46 0.90 -3.94 5.37
CA HIS A 46 1.27 -2.96 6.40
C HIS A 46 0.92 -3.43 7.83
N ASN A 47 -0.25 -4.04 8.01
CA ASN A 47 -0.70 -4.48 9.34
C ASN A 47 -0.04 -5.79 9.81
N ARG A 48 0.40 -6.64 8.89
CA ARG A 48 0.94 -7.98 9.15
C ARG A 48 2.41 -8.11 8.73
N TYR A 49 3.11 -7.00 8.49
CA TYR A 49 4.42 -7.00 7.86
C TYR A 49 5.39 -7.95 8.59
N SER A 50 6.03 -8.79 7.79
CA SER A 50 7.09 -9.69 8.20
C SER A 50 8.15 -9.71 7.12
N GLN A 51 9.40 -9.77 7.55
CA GLN A 51 10.55 -9.90 6.64
C GLN A 51 10.55 -11.23 5.88
N GLU A 52 9.88 -12.25 6.42
CA GLU A 52 9.72 -13.57 5.78
C GLU A 52 8.61 -13.59 4.72
N GLY A 53 7.93 -12.46 4.51
CA GLY A 53 6.79 -12.33 3.62
C GLY A 53 5.46 -12.32 4.37
N VAL A 54 4.43 -11.81 3.70
CA VAL A 54 3.07 -11.74 4.22
C VAL A 54 2.17 -12.66 3.40
N THR A 55 1.64 -13.68 4.05
CA THR A 55 0.67 -14.61 3.46
C THR A 55 -0.76 -14.10 3.65
N ILE A 56 -1.52 -14.07 2.56
CA ILE A 56 -2.91 -13.62 2.52
C ILE A 56 -3.74 -14.71 1.86
N SER A 57 -4.80 -15.16 2.53
CA SER A 57 -5.71 -16.14 1.95
C SER A 57 -6.55 -15.53 0.82
N TYR A 58 -7.01 -16.35 -0.12
CA TYR A 58 -7.92 -15.91 -1.18
C TYR A 58 -9.22 -15.36 -0.62
N LEU A 59 -9.68 -15.90 0.51
CA LEU A 59 -10.84 -15.38 1.23
C LEU A 59 -10.58 -13.97 1.76
N ASP A 60 -9.43 -13.72 2.40
CA ASP A 60 -9.05 -12.38 2.88
C ASP A 60 -8.96 -11.37 1.72
N ILE A 61 -8.56 -11.81 0.53
CA ILE A 61 -8.56 -10.97 -0.69
C ILE A 61 -9.98 -10.75 -1.21
N ALA A 62 -10.81 -11.80 -1.23
CA ALA A 62 -12.18 -11.75 -1.73
C ALA A 62 -13.03 -10.75 -0.93
N ILE A 63 -12.82 -10.65 0.39
CA ILE A 63 -13.57 -9.74 1.25
C ILE A 63 -13.15 -8.27 1.13
N ILE A 64 -12.10 -7.94 0.39
CA ILE A 64 -11.66 -6.55 0.21
C ILE A 64 -12.74 -5.71 -0.50
N SER A 65 -13.40 -6.29 -1.51
CA SER A 65 -14.40 -5.58 -2.30
C SER A 65 -15.58 -6.49 -2.68
N GLU A 66 -16.74 -5.87 -2.94
CA GLU A 66 -17.91 -6.60 -3.42
C GLU A 66 -17.60 -7.35 -4.73
N TYR A 67 -16.82 -6.75 -5.63
CA TYR A 67 -16.39 -7.37 -6.88
C TYR A 67 -15.58 -8.65 -6.66
N ALA A 68 -14.58 -8.61 -5.77
CA ALA A 68 -13.76 -9.78 -5.47
C ALA A 68 -14.60 -10.86 -4.75
N THR A 69 -15.52 -10.46 -3.89
CA THR A 69 -16.45 -11.38 -3.21
C THR A 69 -17.34 -12.10 -4.21
N GLU A 70 -17.94 -11.39 -5.17
CA GLU A 70 -18.78 -11.99 -6.21
C GLU A 70 -18.00 -12.97 -7.09
N LEU A 71 -16.76 -12.63 -7.46
CA LEU A 71 -15.89 -13.54 -8.21
C LEU A 71 -15.55 -14.81 -7.41
N TYR A 72 -15.30 -14.67 -6.11
CA TYR A 72 -14.96 -15.79 -5.24
C TYR A 72 -16.15 -16.71 -5.00
N ASP A 73 -17.32 -16.15 -4.70
CA ASP A 73 -18.55 -16.92 -4.43
C ASP A 73 -19.05 -17.66 -5.68
N ASN A 74 -18.83 -17.11 -6.88
CA ASN A 74 -19.20 -17.70 -8.16
C ASN A 74 -18.02 -18.37 -8.89
N ASN A 75 -16.98 -18.75 -8.16
CA ASN A 75 -15.74 -19.27 -8.73
C ASN A 75 -15.97 -20.58 -9.50
N THR A 76 -16.11 -20.45 -10.82
CA THR A 76 -16.21 -21.57 -11.76
C THR A 76 -15.00 -21.57 -12.68
N ASN A 77 -14.49 -22.73 -13.07
CA ASN A 77 -13.32 -22.86 -13.95
C ASN A 77 -12.09 -22.07 -13.48
N ASN A 78 -11.83 -22.05 -12.16
CA ASN A 78 -10.66 -21.41 -11.55
C ASN A 78 -10.54 -19.91 -11.87
N GLN A 79 -11.68 -19.22 -12.02
CA GLN A 79 -11.71 -17.79 -12.28
C GLN A 79 -10.99 -16.98 -11.19
N PHE A 80 -11.12 -17.39 -9.93
CA PHE A 80 -10.48 -16.68 -8.83
C PHE A 80 -8.95 -16.87 -8.84
N GLU A 81 -8.44 -18.06 -9.19
CA GLU A 81 -7.00 -18.29 -9.35
C GLU A 81 -6.41 -17.38 -10.44
N ARG A 82 -7.09 -17.28 -11.59
CA ARG A 82 -6.69 -16.36 -12.67
C ARG A 82 -6.77 -14.89 -12.26
N PHE A 83 -7.76 -14.56 -11.43
CA PHE A 83 -7.86 -13.23 -10.84
C PHE A 83 -6.67 -12.93 -9.92
N ILE A 84 -6.22 -13.89 -9.10
CA ILE A 84 -5.01 -13.74 -8.27
C ILE A 84 -3.75 -13.57 -9.12
N GLU A 85 -3.60 -14.32 -10.22
CA GLU A 85 -2.50 -14.12 -11.19
C GLU A 85 -2.51 -12.70 -11.80
N SER A 86 -3.70 -12.18 -12.13
CA SER A 86 -3.87 -10.80 -12.60
C SER A 86 -3.44 -9.80 -11.53
N ILE A 87 -3.90 -9.97 -10.29
CA ILE A 87 -3.54 -9.11 -9.15
C ILE A 87 -2.03 -9.12 -8.89
N GLN A 88 -1.35 -10.27 -8.96
CA GLN A 88 0.11 -10.33 -8.87
C GLN A 88 0.80 -9.47 -9.94
N THR A 89 0.32 -9.56 -11.17
CA THR A 89 0.88 -8.76 -12.28
C THR A 89 0.72 -7.26 -12.02
N LYS A 90 -0.38 -6.84 -11.38
CA LYS A 90 -0.59 -5.45 -10.97
C LYS A 90 0.29 -5.05 -9.80
N LEU A 91 0.41 -5.89 -8.77
CA LEU A 91 1.27 -5.64 -7.61
C LEU A 91 2.75 -5.48 -7.99
N ARG A 92 3.23 -6.16 -9.04
CA ARG A 92 4.58 -5.96 -9.60
C ARG A 92 4.83 -4.53 -10.11
N LEU A 93 3.78 -3.82 -10.51
CA LEU A 93 3.87 -2.44 -10.99
C LEU A 93 3.78 -1.42 -9.86
N VAL A 94 3.34 -1.85 -8.68
CA VAL A 94 3.26 -0.99 -7.51
C VAL A 94 4.67 -0.62 -7.09
N SER A 95 4.93 0.68 -7.13
CA SER A 95 6.23 1.25 -6.85
C SER A 95 6.09 2.46 -5.94
N TYR A 96 7.10 2.66 -5.10
CA TYR A 96 7.25 3.93 -4.38
C TYR A 96 7.89 4.94 -5.33
N ARG A 97 7.27 6.12 -5.48
CA ARG A 97 7.72 7.14 -6.43
C ARG A 97 8.48 8.25 -5.71
N GLN A 98 9.79 8.32 -5.93
CA GLN A 98 10.66 9.36 -5.40
C GLN A 98 10.86 10.47 -6.43
N LEU A 99 10.72 11.73 -6.01
CA LEU A 99 11.07 12.90 -6.82
C LEU A 99 12.60 13.14 -6.74
N LEU A 100 13.29 13.13 -7.88
CA LEU A 100 14.74 13.30 -7.97
C LEU A 100 15.20 14.75 -8.30
N GLY A 101 14.29 15.73 -8.28
CA GLY A 101 14.61 17.10 -8.71
C GLY A 101 13.87 18.20 -7.94
N PRO A 102 14.28 19.47 -8.09
CA PRO A 102 13.61 20.59 -7.44
C PRO A 102 12.17 20.71 -7.94
N TYR A 103 11.23 20.81 -7.00
CA TYR A 103 9.78 20.92 -7.21
C TYR A 103 9.35 22.04 -8.17
N GLU A 104 10.26 22.99 -8.47
CA GLU A 104 10.00 24.22 -9.23
C GLU A 104 10.37 24.17 -10.72
N LYS A 105 10.97 23.08 -11.21
CA LYS A 105 11.28 22.94 -12.65
C LYS A 105 10.32 21.97 -13.34
N SER A 106 9.92 22.34 -14.57
CA SER A 106 8.96 21.63 -15.43
C SER A 106 9.31 20.18 -15.75
N ASP A 107 10.54 19.75 -15.48
CA ASP A 107 11.04 18.40 -15.73
C ASP A 107 11.31 17.68 -14.41
N SER A 108 10.23 17.37 -13.68
CA SER A 108 10.30 16.53 -12.49
C SER A 108 10.65 15.10 -12.91
N VAL A 109 11.89 14.68 -12.64
CA VAL A 109 12.35 13.30 -12.84
C VAL A 109 11.92 12.48 -11.63
N PHE A 110 11.23 11.37 -11.88
CA PHE A 110 10.83 10.43 -10.84
C PHE A 110 11.66 9.15 -10.95
N HIS A 111 11.95 8.55 -9.79
CA HIS A 111 12.40 7.17 -9.71
C HIS A 111 11.30 6.32 -9.09
N ASP A 112 10.91 5.27 -9.78
CA ASP A 112 9.90 4.32 -9.32
C ASP A 112 10.63 3.09 -8.76
N TYR A 113 10.50 2.87 -7.46
CA TYR A 113 11.10 1.74 -6.77
C TYR A 113 10.07 0.63 -6.55
N PRO A 114 10.19 -0.54 -7.21
CA PRO A 114 9.25 -1.64 -7.02
C PRO A 114 9.23 -2.13 -5.57
N ILE A 115 8.03 -2.32 -5.02
CA ILE A 115 7.87 -2.77 -3.62
C ILE A 115 8.01 -4.29 -3.52
N PHE A 116 7.45 -5.01 -4.49
CA PHE A 116 7.36 -6.46 -4.49
C PHE A 116 8.16 -7.05 -5.65
N LEU A 117 9.22 -7.76 -5.32
CA LEU A 117 10.06 -8.44 -6.33
C LEU A 117 9.72 -9.93 -6.45
N GLN A 118 9.16 -10.50 -5.39
CA GLN A 118 8.87 -11.92 -5.29
C GLN A 118 7.45 -12.15 -4.75
N PHE A 119 6.84 -13.24 -5.23
CA PHE A 119 5.53 -13.71 -4.82
C PHE A 119 5.51 -15.24 -4.83
N THR A 120 4.68 -15.84 -3.99
CA THR A 120 4.38 -17.27 -4.04
C THR A 120 2.86 -17.43 -4.10
N VAL A 121 2.36 -18.27 -5.02
CA VAL A 121 0.96 -18.66 -5.10
C VAL A 121 0.85 -20.11 -4.71
N ASP A 122 -0.02 -20.40 -3.75
CA ASP A 122 -0.47 -21.75 -3.46
C ASP A 122 -1.96 -21.85 -3.79
N ASN A 123 -2.30 -22.51 -4.90
CA ASN A 123 -3.70 -22.70 -5.30
C ASN A 123 -4.38 -23.84 -4.51
N ILE A 124 -3.61 -24.72 -3.86
CA ILE A 124 -4.15 -25.82 -3.04
C ILE A 124 -4.66 -25.24 -1.72
N ASP A 125 -3.79 -24.49 -1.04
CA ASP A 125 -4.13 -23.84 0.23
C ASP A 125 -4.84 -22.49 0.03
N GLN A 126 -4.92 -22.01 -1.22
CA GLN A 126 -5.55 -20.75 -1.63
C GLN A 126 -4.91 -19.54 -0.95
N GLU A 127 -3.60 -19.43 -1.10
CA GLU A 127 -2.79 -18.41 -0.45
C GLU A 127 -1.90 -17.66 -1.45
N LEU A 128 -1.80 -16.35 -1.23
CA LEU A 128 -0.85 -15.47 -1.89
C LEU A 128 0.14 -14.96 -0.85
N THR A 129 1.42 -15.30 -1.01
CA THR A 129 2.51 -14.73 -0.19
C THR A 129 3.24 -13.65 -0.95
N LEU A 130 3.38 -12.47 -0.34
CA LEU A 130 4.06 -11.31 -0.90
C LEU A 130 5.33 -10.98 -0.12
N TYR A 131 6.41 -10.67 -0.82
CA TYR A 131 7.69 -10.32 -0.21
C TYR A 131 8.01 -8.86 -0.52
N VAL A 132 8.00 -8.03 0.53
CA VAL A 132 8.46 -6.64 0.43
C VAL A 132 9.98 -6.63 0.28
N SER A 133 10.50 -5.79 -0.61
CA SER A 133 11.95 -5.71 -0.79
C SER A 133 12.66 -5.09 0.43
N GLU A 134 13.58 -5.85 1.02
CA GLU A 134 14.48 -5.38 2.08
C GLU A 134 15.76 -4.72 1.55
N THR A 135 16.02 -4.86 0.25
CA THR A 135 17.27 -4.42 -0.38
C THR A 135 17.11 -3.11 -1.14
N VAL A 136 15.89 -2.60 -1.25
CA VAL A 136 15.62 -1.33 -1.91
C VAL A 136 15.60 -0.22 -0.86
N TYR A 137 16.52 0.72 -1.05
CA TYR A 137 16.68 1.92 -0.23
C TYR A 137 16.27 3.13 -1.05
N GLN A 138 15.76 4.14 -0.35
CA GLN A 138 15.39 5.42 -0.93
C GLN A 138 16.10 6.55 -0.21
N LEU A 139 16.50 7.55 -0.96
CA LEU A 139 16.99 8.81 -0.41
C LEU A 139 15.79 9.74 -0.15
N GLU A 140 15.57 10.14 1.08
CA GLU A 140 14.57 11.14 1.43
C GLU A 140 15.25 12.49 1.62
N ILE A 141 14.80 13.49 0.86
CA ILE A 141 15.25 14.86 0.99
C ILE A 141 14.09 15.66 1.61
N LYS A 142 14.26 16.10 2.85
CA LYS A 142 13.26 16.88 3.60
C LYS A 142 13.84 18.18 4.12
N LYS A 143 12.98 19.13 4.49
CA LYS A 143 13.39 20.34 5.23
C LYS A 143 13.05 20.17 6.69
N ASP A 144 14.01 20.46 7.57
CA ASP A 144 13.77 20.48 9.01
C ASP A 144 12.94 21.72 9.43
N LYS A 145 12.60 21.80 10.72
CA LYS A 145 11.83 22.92 11.29
C LYS A 145 12.53 24.28 11.18
N ASN A 146 13.84 24.28 10.92
CA ASN A 146 14.67 25.47 10.74
C ASN A 146 14.91 25.79 9.25
N GLY A 147 14.34 24.99 8.34
CA GLY A 147 14.49 25.15 6.89
C GLY A 147 15.77 24.52 6.31
N ASN A 148 16.57 23.80 7.09
CA ASN A 148 17.75 23.09 6.61
C ASN A 148 17.35 21.86 5.81
N ILE A 149 18.07 21.57 4.73
CA ILE A 149 17.90 20.34 3.96
C ILE A 149 18.52 19.19 4.75
N ILE A 150 17.74 18.13 4.96
CA ILE A 150 18.18 16.85 5.53
C ILE A 150 18.03 15.79 4.46
N GLU A 151 19.06 14.96 4.31
CA GLU A 151 19.10 13.81 3.43
C GLU A 151 19.23 12.54 4.30
N GLU A 152 18.28 11.62 4.18
CA GLU A 152 18.25 10.35 4.93
C GLU A 152 18.03 9.20 3.96
N GLU A 153 18.75 8.09 4.13
CA GLU A 153 18.41 6.84 3.43
C GLU A 153 17.47 6.00 4.30
N ARG A 154 16.31 5.59 3.75
CA ARG A 154 15.35 4.70 4.39
C ARG A 154 15.10 3.46 3.55
N ARG A 155 14.78 2.32 4.17
CA ARG A 155 14.37 1.13 3.41
C ARG A 155 12.89 1.24 3.10
N ILE A 156 12.49 0.80 1.91
CA ILE A 156 11.07 0.72 1.55
C ILE A 156 10.29 -0.18 2.52
N ALA A 157 10.93 -1.24 2.99
CA ALA A 157 10.35 -2.12 4.01
C ALA A 157 9.97 -1.40 5.30
N ASP A 158 10.69 -0.33 5.68
CA ASP A 158 10.39 0.44 6.88
C ASP A 158 9.03 1.21 6.74
N LEU A 159 8.52 1.44 5.51
CA LEU A 159 7.19 2.00 5.28
C LEU A 159 6.05 1.05 5.71
N PHE A 160 6.34 -0.24 5.82
CA PHE A 160 5.38 -1.26 6.23
C PHE A 160 5.54 -1.66 7.70
N ARG A 161 6.54 -1.11 8.41
CA ARG A 161 6.78 -1.36 9.84
C ARG A 161 5.94 -0.42 10.70
N LYS A 162 4.89 -0.98 11.31
CA LYS A 162 3.95 -0.26 12.19
C LYS A 162 4.62 0.44 13.39
N GLU A 163 5.79 -0.04 13.84
CA GLU A 163 6.52 0.46 15.01
C GLU A 163 7.32 1.74 14.72
N ASP A 164 7.68 2.01 13.46
CA ASP A 164 8.50 3.16 13.04
C ASP A 164 7.65 4.41 12.73
N TRP A 165 6.33 4.33 12.91
CA TRP A 165 5.37 5.33 12.44
C TRP A 165 4.89 6.42 13.41
N PRO A 166 5.17 6.43 14.72
CA PRO A 166 4.94 7.63 15.54
C PRO A 166 5.69 8.88 15.03
N GLU A 167 6.71 8.71 14.17
CA GLU A 167 7.57 9.78 13.66
C GLU A 167 7.31 10.20 12.20
N ILE A 168 6.44 9.51 11.47
CA ILE A 168 6.08 9.93 10.11
C ILE A 168 4.96 10.98 10.19
N GLN A 169 5.38 12.25 10.22
CA GLN A 169 4.48 13.39 10.10
C GLN A 169 4.11 13.59 8.62
N VAL A 170 2.85 13.30 8.28
CA VAL A 170 2.24 13.69 7.00
C VAL A 170 2.13 15.22 6.98
N TYR A 171 2.90 15.88 6.12
CA TYR A 171 2.76 17.31 5.87
C TYR A 171 1.85 17.53 4.68
N GLU A 172 0.65 18.04 4.92
CA GLU A 172 -0.24 18.50 3.85
C GLU A 172 0.30 19.83 3.29
N LYS A 173 0.57 19.88 1.99
CA LYS A 173 1.01 21.09 1.30
C LYS A 173 -0.18 22.01 1.04
N VAL A 174 -0.36 23.05 1.85
CA VAL A 174 -1.29 24.15 1.53
C VAL A 174 -0.50 25.38 1.10
N LYS A 175 -1.00 26.08 0.06
CA LYS A 175 -0.29 27.07 -0.75
C LYS A 175 0.30 28.29 -0.02
N GLU A 176 0.06 28.53 1.26
CA GLU A 176 0.62 29.68 1.99
C GLU A 176 0.43 29.50 3.53
N GLY A 177 1.52 29.30 4.28
CA GLY A 177 1.60 29.51 5.75
C GLY A 177 1.08 28.40 6.70
N TYR A 178 1.83 28.09 7.78
CA TYR A 178 1.53 27.03 8.76
C TYR A 178 0.98 27.54 10.10
N PHE A 179 -0.10 26.91 10.59
CA PHE A 179 -0.35 26.28 11.93
C PHE A 179 -1.86 25.92 12.02
N ILE A 180 -2.30 24.73 12.47
CA ILE A 180 -2.85 24.46 13.83
C ILE A 180 -2.80 22.94 14.14
N LYS A 181 -2.43 22.64 15.38
CA LYS A 181 -2.54 21.36 16.11
C LYS A 181 -4.00 20.90 16.25
N ILE A 182 -4.38 19.72 15.75
CA ILE A 182 -5.64 19.09 16.16
C ILE A 182 -5.41 18.33 17.47
N GLU A 183 -5.62 19.00 18.60
CA GLU A 183 -5.90 18.30 19.85
C GLU A 183 -7.30 17.70 19.75
N LYS A 184 -7.40 16.37 19.68
CA LYS A 184 -8.66 15.70 20.06
C LYS A 184 -8.84 15.90 21.57
N ARG A 185 -9.74 16.81 21.97
CA ARG A 185 -10.32 16.77 23.32
C ARG A 185 -11.30 15.61 23.39
N LYS A 186 -11.26 14.94 24.56
CA LYS A 186 -12.14 13.84 24.99
C LYS A 186 -13.61 14.14 24.80
#